data_AF-A0A1Y4M211-F1
#
_entry.id   AF-A0A1Y4M211-F1
#
_cell.length_a   1.000
_cell.length_b   1.000
_cell.length_c   1.000
_cell.angle_alpha   90.00
_cell.angle_beta   90.00
_cell.angle_gamma   90.00
#
_symmetry.space_group_name_H-M   'P 1'
#
loop_
_entity.id
_entity.type
_entity.pdbx_description
1 polymer ?
#
loop_
_entity_poly.entity_id
_entity_poly.type
_entity_poly.pdbx_seq_one_letter_code
_entity_poly.pdbx_strand_id
1 'polypeptide(L)' 'MENKAIRCTVKQCANHANGADYCALDHITIGTHEANPCTQQCIDCMSFCTNR' A
#
# COMPACT_ATOMS: atom_id res chain seq x y z
N MET A 1 -11.60 -5.29 -8.66
CA MET A 1 -12.58 -4.42 -7.97
C MET A 1 -11.78 -3.41 -7.18
N GLU A 2 -12.13 -2.13 -7.19
CA GLU A 2 -11.36 -1.06 -6.51
C GLU A 2 -11.91 -0.79 -5.10
N ASN A 3 -11.05 -0.74 -4.09
CA ASN A 3 -11.43 -0.37 -2.74
C ASN A 3 -11.24 1.13 -2.53
N LYS A 4 -12.35 1.87 -2.55
CA LYS A 4 -12.35 3.33 -2.40
C LYS A 4 -11.93 3.82 -1.01
N ALA A 5 -11.88 2.93 -0.01
CA ALA A 5 -11.33 3.24 1.30
C ALA A 5 -9.80 3.20 1.34
N ILE A 6 -9.14 2.63 0.31
CA ILE A 6 -7.69 2.45 0.26
C ILE A 6 -7.15 3.13 -1.00
N ARG A 7 -6.86 4.42 -0.90
CA ARG A 7 -6.28 5.19 -2.01
C ARG A 7 -4.84 4.73 -2.25
N CYS A 8 -4.50 4.45 -3.50
CA CYS A 8 -3.16 4.00 -3.89
C CYS A 8 -2.79 4.62 -5.24
N THR A 9 -1.78 5.49 -5.26
CA THR A 9 -1.24 6.09 -6.50
C THR A 9 0.01 5.37 -6.99
N VAL A 10 0.50 4.39 -6.22
CA VAL A 10 1.73 3.65 -6.51
C VAL A 10 1.45 2.63 -7.61
N LYS A 11 1.93 2.91 -8.82
CA LYS A 11 1.70 2.07 -10.00
C LYS A 11 2.41 0.71 -9.92
N GLN A 12 3.43 0.60 -9.07
CA GLN A 12 4.16 -0.64 -8.81
C GLN A 12 3.48 -1.54 -7.76
N CYS A 13 2.39 -1.08 -7.12
CA CYS A 13 1.66 -1.90 -6.17
C CYS A 13 1.02 -3.09 -6.90
N ALA A 14 1.32 -4.31 -6.45
CA ALA A 14 0.78 -5.54 -7.05
C ALA A 14 -0.75 -5.61 -7.02
N ASN A 15 -1.37 -4.91 -6.07
CA ASN A 15 -2.81 -4.84 -5.88
C ASN A 15 -3.41 -3.52 -6.40
N HIS A 16 -2.66 -2.73 -7.18
CA HIS A 16 -3.17 -1.49 -7.73
C HIS A 16 -4.34 -1.77 -8.69
N ALA A 17 -5.46 -1.07 -8.49
CA ALA A 17 -6.60 -1.16 -9.39
C ALA A 17 -6.23 -0.41 -10.68
N ASN A 18 -5.70 -1.11 -11.70
CA ASN A 18 -5.12 -0.54 -12.93
C ASN A 18 -6.00 0.41 -13.79
N GLY A 19 -7.20 0.78 -13.32
CA GLY A 19 -8.05 1.82 -13.88
C GLY A 19 -8.35 3.02 -12.96
N ALA A 20 -7.89 3.01 -11.70
CA ALA A 20 -8.14 4.09 -10.74
C ALA A 20 -7.02 4.16 -9.67
N ASP A 21 -6.87 5.30 -9.00
CA ASP A 21 -5.84 5.48 -7.96
C ASP A 21 -6.26 4.85 -6.62
N TYR A 22 -6.61 3.57 -6.64
CA TYR A 22 -7.06 2.80 -5.47
C TYR A 22 -6.42 1.42 -5.44
N CYS A 23 -6.30 0.85 -4.25
CA CYS A 23 -5.90 -0.54 -4.06
C CYS A 23 -7.11 -1.46 -4.20
N ALA A 24 -6.91 -2.69 -4.65
CA ALA A 24 -7.94 -3.73 -4.74
C ALA A 24 -8.05 -4.58 -3.47
N LEU A 25 -7.19 -4.36 -2.47
CA LEU A 25 -7.25 -5.05 -1.18
C LEU A 25 -8.52 -4.66 -0.42
N ASP A 26 -9.12 -5.61 0.29
CA ASP A 26 -10.25 -5.33 1.19
C ASP A 26 -9.81 -4.59 2.46
N HIS A 27 -8.60 -4.87 2.95
CA HIS A 27 -8.01 -4.24 4.13
C HIS A 27 -6.48 -4.13 3.97
N ILE A 28 -5.87 -3.13 4.64
CA ILE A 28 -4.42 -3.00 4.78
C ILE A 28 -4.02 -3.27 6.22
N THR A 29 -2.84 -3.87 6.39
CA THR A 29 -2.18 -3.95 7.70
C THR A 29 -1.01 -2.98 7.67
N ILE A 30 -1.02 -1.99 8.57
CA ILE A 30 0.08 -1.05 8.71
C ILE A 30 1.08 -1.64 9.71
N GLY A 31 2.26 -1.98 9.21
CA GLY A 31 3.43 -2.30 10.02
C GLY A 31 4.41 -1.14 10.04
N THR A 32 5.21 -1.05 11.09
CA THR A 32 6.36 -0.14 11.15
C THR A 32 7.64 -0.98 11.22
N HIS A 33 8.70 -0.55 10.55
CA HIS A 33 10.01 -1.19 10.64
C HIS A 33 10.76 -0.81 11.93
N GLU A 34 10.36 0.30 12.57
CA GLU A 34 10.96 0.83 13.78
C GLU A 34 9.89 1.01 14.87
N ALA A 35 10.24 0.79 16.14
CA ALA A 35 9.27 0.86 17.24
C ALA A 35 8.63 2.25 17.44
N ASN A 36 9.24 3.30 16.91
CA ASN A 36 8.73 4.68 16.96
C ASN A 36 9.07 5.45 15.69
N PRO A 37 8.27 5.32 14.61
CA PRO A 37 8.56 5.97 13.34
C PRO A 37 8.31 7.49 13.45
N CYS A 38 9.38 8.27 13.36
CA CYS A 38 9.31 9.74 13.33
C CYS A 38 9.25 10.31 11.90
N THR A 39 9.33 9.46 10.88
CA THR A 39 9.32 9.86 9.47
C THR A 39 8.15 9.20 8.73
N GLN A 40 7.46 9.97 7.88
CA GLN A 40 6.28 9.52 7.13
C GLN A 40 6.59 8.49 6.04
N GLN A 41 7.85 8.08 5.88
CA GLN A 41 8.36 7.35 4.71
C GLN A 41 8.11 5.84 4.72
N CYS A 42 7.42 5.29 5.72
CA CYS A 42 7.24 3.84 5.84
C CYS A 42 5.78 3.41 6.07
N ILE A 43 4.81 4.07 5.43
CA ILE A 43 3.43 3.55 5.39
C ILE A 43 3.17 2.97 4.00
N ASP A 44 3.60 1.72 3.81
CA ASP A 44 3.21 0.91 2.66
C ASP A 44 2.07 -0.06 3.05
N CYS A 45 1.29 -0.48 2.07
CA CYS A 45 0.26 -1.51 2.21
C CYS A 45 0.84 -2.94 2.30
N MET A 46 2.15 -3.07 2.57
CA MET A 46 2.93 -4.32 2.55
C MET A 46 2.78 -5.09 1.23
N SER A 47 2.30 -4.43 0.17
CA SER A 47 2.11 -5.04 -1.16
C SER A 47 3.33 -4.87 -2.05
N PHE A 48 4.35 -4.16 -1.56
CA PHE A 48 5.66 -4.08 -2.21
C PHE A 48 6.43 -5.38 -1.97
N CYS A 49 6.25 -6.36 -2.85
CA CYS A 49 7.23 -7.44 -2.98
C CYS A 49 8.52 -6.82 -3.51
N THR A 50 9.53 -6.64 -2.66
CA THR A 50 10.90 -6.53 -3.12
C THR A 50 11.25 -7.84 -3.82
N ASN A 51 11.23 -7.85 -5.16
CA ASN A 51 11.78 -8.96 -5.92
C ASN A 51 13.23 -9.18 -5.46
N ARG A 52 13.45 -10.24 -4.67
CA ARG A 52 14.71 -10.96 -4.59
C ARG A 52 14.61 -12.20 -5.46
#